data_AF-A0A085MSP4-F1
#
_entry.id   AF-A0A085MSP4-F1
#
_cell.length_a   1.000
_cell.length_b   1.000
_cell.length_c   1.000
_cell.angle_alpha   90.00
_cell.angle_beta   90.00
_cell.angle_gamma   90.00
#
_symmetry.space_group_name_H-M   'P 1'
#
loop_
_entity.id
_entity.type
_entity.pdbx_description
1 polymer ?
#
loop_
_entity_poly.entity_id
_entity_poly.type
_entity_poly.pdbx_seq_one_letter_code
_entity_poly.pdbx_strand_id
1 'polypeptide(L)'
;MGAPASLVDNRFNGDPILSQSMASDYWISRLEDREAIITDQYRASSGIDPALGVEPYDGDPRKWDMFIGSFRALVHDVMPSDAIRIAYLRKLLSPQVRDSVATYLYNPALYHQALRTLKHRYGDRRLIAQYSVKALRNIKPLRHEDVAELDRFACELHGITTSLSKTGDELELYSAGNLHDVVAKLTYRLRERWLESARRMSRQVNLLDLDEWLSELVLTKRSAAVFEVSDDKADQRLVRSKAYGKSRVNTVTSAPDKIVLSCVHCRQCHHLQHCAQFNVLPVQERIYIVKKSKLCFSCLEGGHVARNCKKRKICGIDGCTRKHHNLLHSWAQVTPVMLNRLMLDSLRRQRNSLTSERRLVCQTRRCCCP
;
A
#
# COMPACT_ATOMS: atom_id res chain seq x y z
N MET A 1 3.02 -36.47 -48.06
CA MET A 1 4.30 -35.99 -47.51
C MET A 1 4.19 -34.49 -47.33
N GLY A 2 3.86 -34.06 -46.10
CA GLY A 2 3.73 -32.66 -45.74
C GLY A 2 4.99 -32.17 -45.04
N ALA A 3 5.45 -30.98 -45.40
CA ALA A 3 6.42 -30.17 -44.67
C ALA A 3 6.02 -28.68 -44.81
N PRO A 4 6.31 -27.84 -43.81
CA PRO A 4 5.42 -26.75 -43.42
C PRO A 4 5.81 -25.39 -43.99
N ALA A 5 4.81 -24.52 -44.18
CA ALA A 5 4.98 -23.10 -44.42
C ALA A 5 5.49 -22.41 -43.14
N SER A 6 6.68 -21.82 -43.21
CA SER A 6 7.29 -21.01 -42.16
C SER A 6 6.59 -19.65 -42.06
N LEU A 7 6.10 -19.36 -40.86
CA LEU A 7 5.74 -18.03 -40.36
C LEU A 7 6.92 -17.07 -40.52
N VAL A 8 6.73 -15.98 -41.26
CA VAL A 8 7.64 -14.82 -41.24
C VAL A 8 6.99 -13.72 -40.41
N ASP A 9 7.54 -13.56 -39.21
CA ASP A 9 7.66 -12.36 -38.39
C ASP A 9 6.93 -11.11 -38.90
N ASN A 10 5.76 -10.84 -38.32
CA ASN A 10 5.15 -9.51 -38.32
C ASN A 10 5.62 -8.77 -37.06
N ARG A 11 6.90 -8.34 -37.04
CA ARG A 11 7.42 -7.48 -35.98
C ARG A 11 6.96 -6.05 -36.22
N PHE A 12 6.06 -5.61 -35.35
CA PHE A 12 5.89 -4.24 -34.84
C PHE A 12 6.75 -3.16 -35.54
N ASN A 13 6.23 -2.62 -36.64
CA ASN A 13 6.51 -1.24 -37.02
C ASN A 13 5.23 -0.46 -36.72
N GLY A 14 5.10 0.03 -35.49
CA GLY A 14 4.12 1.06 -35.19
C GLY A 14 4.55 2.36 -35.87
N ASP A 15 3.66 2.97 -36.66
CA ASP A 15 3.93 4.21 -37.37
C ASP A 15 4.42 5.33 -36.42
N PRO A 16 5.60 5.92 -36.64
CA PRO A 16 6.15 6.99 -35.79
C PRO A 16 5.26 8.23 -35.68
N ILE A 17 4.39 8.44 -36.66
CA ILE A 17 3.49 9.60 -36.75
C ILE A 17 2.32 9.46 -35.76
N LEU A 18 1.82 8.25 -35.53
CA LEU A 18 0.77 7.99 -34.55
C LEU A 18 1.30 8.14 -33.11
N SER A 19 2.56 7.77 -32.86
CA SER A 19 3.19 7.93 -31.53
C SER A 19 3.53 9.38 -31.17
N GLN A 20 3.68 10.28 -32.16
CA GLN A 20 3.84 11.72 -31.97
C GLN A 20 2.51 12.45 -31.75
N SER A 21 1.41 11.98 -32.37
CA SER A 21 0.07 12.56 -32.25
C SER A 21 -0.53 12.43 -30.83
N MET A 22 -0.07 11.45 -30.05
CA MET A 22 -0.55 11.18 -28.69
C MET A 22 0.23 11.89 -27.57
N ALA A 23 1.31 12.61 -27.87
CA ALA A 23 2.11 13.31 -26.86
C ALA A 23 1.38 14.57 -26.37
N SER A 24 1.33 14.79 -25.06
CA SER A 24 0.65 15.94 -24.44
C SER A 24 1.15 17.30 -24.95
N ASP A 25 2.38 17.34 -25.48
CA ASP A 25 3.10 18.52 -25.93
C ASP A 25 3.25 18.63 -27.46
N TYR A 26 2.55 17.80 -28.25
CA TYR A 26 2.66 17.81 -29.72
C TYR A 26 2.29 19.20 -30.29
N TRP A 27 1.36 19.89 -29.62
CA TRP A 27 0.84 21.19 -30.04
C TRP A 27 1.91 22.29 -30.02
N ILE A 28 2.90 22.20 -29.12
CA ILE A 28 4.01 23.16 -29.05
C ILE A 28 4.82 23.16 -30.35
N SER A 29 4.98 21.99 -30.97
CA SER A 29 5.69 21.84 -32.23
C SER A 29 4.91 22.41 -33.42
N ARG A 30 3.62 22.69 -33.26
CA ARG A 30 2.74 23.27 -34.29
C ARG A 30 2.46 24.76 -34.08
N LEU A 31 2.98 25.37 -33.02
CA LEU A 31 2.88 26.81 -32.83
C LEU A 31 3.68 27.50 -33.93
N GLU A 32 3.00 28.18 -34.85
CA GLU A 32 3.65 29.06 -35.81
C GLU A 32 4.14 30.33 -35.10
N ASP A 33 5.26 30.90 -35.54
CA ASP A 33 5.76 32.20 -35.05
C ASP A 33 4.95 33.38 -35.64
N ARG A 34 3.62 33.22 -35.73
CA ARG A 34 2.74 34.30 -36.19
C ARG A 34 2.34 35.16 -35.00
N GLU A 35 2.44 36.48 -35.18
CA GLU A 35 1.82 37.46 -34.29
C GLU A 35 0.34 37.09 -34.12
N ALA A 36 -0.09 36.96 -32.87
CA ALA A 36 -1.43 36.49 -32.53
C ALA A 36 -2.50 37.33 -33.25
N ILE A 37 -3.21 36.72 -34.20
CA ILE A 37 -4.48 37.26 -34.68
C ILE A 37 -5.43 37.18 -33.49
N ILE A 38 -5.76 38.35 -32.95
CA ILE A 38 -6.79 38.53 -31.91
C ILE A 38 -8.08 37.91 -32.48
N THR A 39 -8.38 36.70 -32.07
CA THR A 39 -9.63 36.04 -32.44
C THR A 39 -10.65 36.44 -31.38
N ASP A 40 -11.55 37.33 -31.74
CA ASP A 40 -12.48 38.05 -30.89
C ASP A 40 -13.65 37.16 -30.37
N GLN A 41 -13.39 35.88 -30.11
CA GLN A 41 -14.37 34.95 -29.54
C GLN A 41 -14.09 34.73 -28.06
N TYR A 42 -14.25 35.82 -27.29
CA TYR A 42 -14.25 35.75 -25.84
C TYR A 42 -15.52 35.03 -25.36
N ARG A 43 -15.43 33.73 -25.08
CA ARG A 43 -16.37 33.11 -24.14
C ARG A 43 -15.98 33.58 -22.76
N ALA A 44 -16.77 34.46 -22.16
CA ALA A 44 -16.61 34.82 -20.75
C ALA A 44 -16.57 33.52 -19.93
N SER A 45 -15.40 33.15 -19.40
CA SER A 45 -15.35 32.05 -18.43
C SER A 45 -15.93 32.55 -17.12
N SER A 46 -16.72 31.70 -16.48
CA SER A 46 -17.11 31.80 -15.07
C SER A 46 -15.90 32.29 -14.25
N GLY A 47 -16.11 33.13 -13.23
CA GLY A 47 -15.07 33.82 -12.44
C GLY A 47 -14.11 32.95 -11.61
N ILE A 48 -13.78 31.76 -12.09
CA ILE A 48 -12.83 30.79 -11.56
C ILE A 48 -11.48 31.05 -12.24
N ASP A 49 -10.42 31.20 -11.45
CA ASP A 49 -9.05 31.36 -11.95
C ASP A 49 -8.69 30.13 -12.83
N PRO A 50 -8.38 30.30 -14.13
CA PRO A 50 -7.99 29.21 -15.02
C PRO A 50 -6.79 28.40 -14.51
N ALA A 51 -5.93 29.00 -13.69
CA ALA A 51 -4.80 28.29 -13.09
C ALA A 51 -5.14 27.51 -11.80
N LEU A 52 -6.36 27.60 -11.28
CA LEU A 52 -6.76 26.98 -10.01
C LEU A 52 -6.62 25.45 -10.02
N GLY A 53 -6.64 24.82 -11.21
CA GLY A 53 -6.48 23.37 -11.39
C GLY A 53 -5.11 22.93 -11.93
N VAL A 54 -4.15 23.83 -12.11
CA VAL A 54 -2.81 23.49 -12.63
C VAL A 54 -1.81 23.44 -11.47
N GLU A 55 -1.22 22.27 -11.24
CA GLU A 55 -0.13 22.15 -10.28
C GLU A 55 1.12 22.92 -10.77
N PRO A 56 1.80 23.68 -9.88
CA PRO A 56 3.04 24.34 -10.25
C PRO A 56 4.11 23.33 -10.70
N TYR A 57 4.80 23.66 -11.80
CA TYR A 57 5.85 22.85 -12.37
C TYR A 57 7.20 23.09 -11.69
N ASP A 58 7.71 22.04 -11.06
CA ASP A 58 8.97 22.03 -10.31
C ASP A 58 10.20 21.69 -11.17
N GLY A 59 10.01 21.34 -12.45
CA GLY A 59 11.09 20.97 -13.35
C GLY A 59 11.40 19.47 -13.36
N ASP A 60 10.61 18.64 -12.67
CA ASP A 60 10.71 17.18 -12.81
C ASP A 60 10.21 16.76 -14.20
N PRO A 61 11.06 16.20 -15.09
CA PRO A 61 10.65 15.74 -16.42
C PRO A 61 9.48 14.75 -16.38
N ARG A 62 9.38 13.94 -15.32
CA ARG A 62 8.30 12.93 -15.17
C ARG A 62 6.92 13.57 -15.03
N LYS A 63 6.84 14.83 -14.60
CA LYS A 63 5.60 15.60 -14.45
C LYS A 63 5.28 16.46 -15.67
N TRP A 64 6.15 16.47 -16.69
CA TRP A 64 6.01 17.33 -17.87
C TRP A 64 4.66 17.14 -18.56
N ASP A 65 4.28 15.89 -18.83
CA ASP A 65 3.05 15.59 -19.56
C ASP A 65 1.79 16.11 -18.85
N MET A 66 1.74 15.92 -17.52
CA MET A 66 0.65 16.40 -16.69
C MET A 66 0.59 17.93 -16.70
N PHE A 67 1.74 18.58 -16.47
CA PHE A 67 1.82 20.03 -16.45
C PHE A 67 1.39 20.63 -17.80
N ILE A 68 1.97 20.16 -18.90
CA ILE A 68 1.77 20.78 -20.20
C ILE A 68 0.39 20.48 -20.78
N GLY A 69 -0.17 19.30 -20.49
CA GLY A 69 -1.55 18.96 -20.83
C GLY A 69 -2.55 19.87 -20.10
N SER A 70 -2.40 20.03 -18.77
CA SER A 70 -3.26 20.89 -17.97
C SER A 70 -3.09 22.36 -18.32
N PHE A 71 -1.85 22.82 -18.52
CA PHE A 71 -1.56 24.18 -18.95
C PHE A 71 -2.17 24.49 -20.31
N ARG A 72 -2.12 23.54 -21.26
CA ARG A 72 -2.77 23.72 -22.57
C ARG A 72 -4.27 23.93 -22.40
N ALA A 73 -4.94 22.97 -21.75
CA ALA A 73 -6.39 22.92 -21.65
C ALA A 73 -6.99 24.07 -20.82
N LEU A 74 -6.27 24.52 -19.78
CA LEU A 74 -6.79 25.50 -18.83
C LEU A 74 -6.26 26.92 -19.07
N VAL A 75 -5.08 27.08 -19.67
CA VAL A 75 -4.45 28.40 -19.85
C VAL A 75 -4.25 28.73 -21.32
N HIS A 76 -3.55 27.89 -22.08
CA HIS A 76 -3.21 28.20 -23.49
C HIS A 76 -4.47 28.39 -24.34
N ASP A 77 -5.38 27.40 -24.30
CA ASP A 77 -6.58 27.37 -25.14
C ASP A 77 -7.67 28.35 -24.65
N VAL A 78 -7.60 28.78 -23.38
CA VAL A 78 -8.64 29.62 -22.73
C VAL A 78 -8.28 31.10 -22.74
N MET A 79 -7.00 31.45 -22.52
CA MET A 79 -6.58 32.85 -22.40
C MET A 79 -6.42 33.50 -23.77
N PRO A 80 -6.85 34.77 -23.95
CA PRO A 80 -6.91 35.40 -25.27
C PRO A 80 -5.56 35.95 -25.76
N SER A 81 -4.60 36.21 -24.88
CA SER A 81 -3.34 36.86 -25.23
C SER A 81 -2.12 36.18 -24.61
N ASP A 82 -1.00 36.24 -25.32
CA ASP A 82 0.27 35.70 -24.86
C ASP A 82 0.82 36.43 -23.63
N ALA A 83 0.48 37.71 -23.45
CA ALA A 83 0.82 38.45 -22.25
C ALA A 83 0.18 37.81 -20.99
N ILE A 84 -1.10 37.44 -21.08
CA ILE A 84 -1.82 36.76 -19.98
C ILE A 84 -1.30 35.34 -19.79
N ARG A 85 -1.08 34.59 -20.90
CA ARG A 85 -0.50 33.24 -20.84
C ARG A 85 0.89 33.23 -20.19
N ILE A 86 1.74 34.20 -20.48
CA ILE A 86 3.04 34.39 -19.83
C ILE A 86 2.88 34.68 -18.34
N ALA A 87 1.94 35.54 -17.94
CA ALA A 87 1.70 35.83 -16.53
C ALA A 87 1.35 34.56 -15.74
N TYR A 88 0.48 33.71 -16.31
CA TYR A 88 0.15 32.41 -15.74
C TYR A 88 1.33 31.44 -15.76
N LEU A 89 2.05 31.34 -16.89
CA LEU A 89 3.23 30.50 -16.99
C LEU A 89 4.25 30.87 -15.89
N ARG A 90 4.53 32.15 -15.68
CA ARG A 90 5.42 32.64 -14.61
C ARG A 90 4.97 32.27 -13.20
N LYS A 91 3.65 32.26 -12.94
CA LYS A 91 3.05 31.88 -11.65
C LYS A 91 3.16 30.37 -11.42
N LEU A 92 3.01 29.59 -12.50
CA LEU A 92 2.99 28.13 -12.46
C LEU A 92 4.38 27.50 -12.55
N LEU A 93 5.43 28.24 -12.92
CA LEU A 93 6.80 27.74 -12.87
C LEU A 93 7.41 27.99 -11.49
N SER A 94 8.07 26.97 -10.93
CA SER A 94 8.94 27.16 -9.76
C SER A 94 10.05 28.18 -10.04
N PRO A 95 10.62 28.84 -9.02
CA PRO A 95 11.66 29.85 -9.22
C PRO A 95 12.83 29.36 -10.09
N GLN A 96 13.33 28.15 -9.83
CA GLN A 96 14.43 27.56 -10.58
C GLN A 96 14.09 27.36 -12.07
N VAL A 97 12.89 26.85 -12.38
CA VAL A 97 12.46 26.65 -13.77
C VAL A 97 12.22 27.98 -14.46
N ARG A 98 11.63 28.95 -13.74
CA ARG A 98 11.37 30.30 -14.25
C ARG A 98 12.65 31.02 -14.64
N ASP A 99 13.67 30.97 -13.80
CA ASP A 99 14.99 31.57 -14.07
C ASP A 99 15.63 30.96 -15.32
N SER A 100 15.40 29.66 -15.51
CA SER A 100 15.91 28.87 -16.64
C SER A 100 15.37 29.31 -18.02
N VAL A 101 14.25 30.04 -18.05
CA VAL A 101 13.60 30.57 -19.28
C VAL A 101 13.30 32.07 -19.16
N ALA A 102 13.91 32.77 -18.20
CA ALA A 102 13.57 34.14 -17.84
C ALA A 102 13.62 35.12 -19.02
N THR A 103 14.59 34.95 -19.93
CA THR A 103 14.77 35.78 -21.14
C THR A 103 13.51 35.86 -22.01
N TYR A 104 12.64 34.85 -21.97
CA TYR A 104 11.43 34.79 -22.79
C TYR A 104 10.17 35.24 -22.05
N LEU A 105 10.20 35.35 -20.71
CA LEU A 105 9.00 35.53 -19.87
C LEU A 105 8.57 36.99 -19.67
N TYR A 106 9.25 37.95 -20.30
CA TYR A 106 8.93 39.38 -20.18
C TYR A 106 8.48 40.02 -21.50
N ASN A 107 8.53 39.27 -22.60
CA ASN A 107 8.05 39.73 -23.91
C ASN A 107 6.96 38.76 -24.41
N PRO A 108 5.70 39.19 -24.54
CA PRO A 108 4.61 38.39 -25.09
C PRO A 108 4.94 37.72 -26.44
N ALA A 109 5.70 38.38 -27.31
CA ALA A 109 6.11 37.82 -28.60
C ALA A 109 7.03 36.59 -28.49
N LEU A 110 7.67 36.38 -27.33
CA LEU A 110 8.56 35.25 -27.07
C LEU A 110 7.86 34.08 -26.36
N TYR A 111 6.54 34.14 -26.16
CA TYR A 111 5.78 33.09 -25.48
C TYR A 111 5.97 31.71 -26.10
N HIS A 112 5.89 31.60 -27.44
CA HIS A 112 6.10 30.34 -28.15
C HIS A 112 7.52 29.80 -27.94
N GLN A 113 8.53 30.68 -27.94
CA GLN A 113 9.92 30.31 -27.67
C GLN A 113 10.12 29.85 -26.22
N ALA A 114 9.43 30.44 -25.25
CA ALA A 114 9.43 29.98 -23.86
C ALA A 114 8.93 28.52 -23.78
N LEU A 115 7.79 28.20 -24.42
CA LEU A 115 7.23 26.85 -24.44
C LEU A 115 8.13 25.84 -25.15
N ARG A 116 8.71 26.21 -26.31
CA ARG A 116 9.68 25.35 -27.01
C ARG A 116 10.92 25.08 -26.15
N THR A 117 11.41 26.09 -25.42
CA THR A 117 12.56 25.93 -24.52
C THR A 117 12.23 25.01 -23.36
N LEU A 118 11.04 25.14 -22.75
CA LEU A 118 10.59 24.23 -21.69
C LEU A 118 10.46 22.79 -22.23
N LYS A 119 9.83 22.61 -23.39
CA LYS A 119 9.71 21.30 -24.04
C LYS A 119 11.08 20.66 -24.29
N HIS A 120 12.02 21.42 -24.84
CA HIS A 120 13.36 20.90 -25.12
C HIS A 120 14.09 20.45 -23.83
N ARG A 121 13.90 21.18 -22.73
CA ARG A 121 14.59 20.90 -21.47
C ARG A 121 13.94 19.81 -20.62
N TYR A 122 12.63 19.63 -20.72
CA TYR A 122 11.87 18.80 -19.79
C TYR A 122 10.97 17.75 -20.46
N GLY A 123 10.60 17.95 -21.72
CA GLY A 123 9.76 17.02 -22.50
C GLY A 123 10.53 16.00 -23.32
N ASP A 124 11.86 15.96 -23.21
CA ASP A 124 12.66 14.95 -23.90
C ASP A 124 12.39 13.55 -23.33
N ARG A 125 11.97 12.61 -24.20
CA ARG A 125 11.59 11.26 -23.79
C ARG A 125 12.74 10.49 -23.14
N ARG A 126 13.98 10.70 -23.60
CA ARG A 126 15.16 10.02 -23.02
C ARG A 126 15.45 10.56 -21.63
N LEU A 127 15.33 11.88 -21.44
CA LEU A 127 15.46 12.50 -20.13
C LEU A 127 14.39 12.00 -19.15
N ILE A 128 13.13 11.90 -19.60
CA ILE A 128 12.03 11.34 -18.80
C ILE A 128 12.36 9.90 -18.38
N ALA A 129 12.80 9.05 -19.31
CA ALA A 129 13.20 7.67 -19.02
C ALA A 129 14.34 7.62 -17.98
N GLN A 130 15.39 8.42 -18.16
CA GLN A 130 16.52 8.51 -17.21
C GLN A 130 16.07 8.93 -15.80
N TYR A 131 15.18 9.93 -15.71
CA TYR A 131 14.62 10.36 -14.43
C TYR A 131 13.72 9.29 -13.81
N SER A 132 12.99 8.53 -14.62
CA SER A 132 12.17 7.40 -14.17
C SER A 132 13.03 6.25 -13.64
N VAL A 133 14.13 5.88 -14.30
CA VAL A 133 15.10 4.90 -13.79
C VAL A 133 15.77 5.40 -12.51
N LYS A 134 16.15 6.68 -12.46
CA LYS A 134 16.68 7.30 -11.23
C LYS A 134 15.66 7.23 -10.10
N ALA A 135 14.38 7.47 -10.36
CA ALA A 135 13.32 7.34 -9.37
C ALA A 135 13.14 5.89 -8.92
N LEU A 136 13.15 4.93 -9.86
CA LEU A 136 13.07 3.50 -9.57
C LEU A 136 14.14 3.07 -8.56
N ARG A 137 15.39 3.47 -8.81
CA ARG A 137 16.54 3.22 -7.92
C ARG A 137 16.43 3.93 -6.58
N ASN A 138 15.64 5.00 -6.48
CA ASN A 138 15.45 5.78 -5.25
C ASN A 138 14.11 5.55 -4.54
N ILE A 139 13.23 4.67 -5.05
CA ILE A 139 12.01 4.25 -4.33
C ILE A 139 12.37 3.91 -2.89
N LYS A 140 11.63 4.50 -1.93
CA LYS A 140 11.88 4.27 -0.51
C LYS A 140 11.54 2.82 -0.14
N PRO A 141 12.46 2.07 0.50
CA PRO A 141 12.21 0.69 0.93
C PRO A 141 10.95 0.56 1.76
N LEU A 142 10.23 -0.53 1.55
CA LEU A 142 9.02 -0.87 2.27
C LEU A 142 9.40 -1.44 3.65
N ARG A 143 9.00 -0.74 4.71
CA ARG A 143 9.35 -1.07 6.11
C ARG A 143 8.23 -1.82 6.79
N HIS A 144 7.00 -1.35 6.61
CA HIS A 144 5.78 -1.93 7.14
C HIS A 144 4.87 -2.35 6.00
N GLU A 145 4.07 -3.36 6.28
CA GLU A 145 3.14 -3.93 5.31
C GLU A 145 1.70 -3.53 5.63
N ASP A 146 1.47 -2.38 6.24
CA ASP A 146 0.13 -1.81 6.31
C ASP A 146 -0.33 -1.31 4.93
N VAL A 147 -1.63 -1.06 4.80
CA VAL A 147 -2.24 -0.67 3.52
C VAL A 147 -1.64 0.64 3.00
N ALA A 148 -1.35 1.61 3.87
CA ALA A 148 -0.86 2.91 3.44
C ALA A 148 0.56 2.83 2.89
N GLU A 149 1.46 2.08 3.55
CA GLU A 149 2.83 1.94 3.05
C GLU A 149 2.91 1.07 1.79
N LEU A 150 2.07 0.02 1.68
CA LEU A 150 1.96 -0.79 0.47
C LEU A 150 1.42 0.01 -0.71
N ASP A 151 0.36 0.79 -0.50
CA ASP A 151 -0.24 1.63 -1.53
C ASP A 151 0.75 2.70 -2.00
N ARG A 152 1.47 3.36 -1.08
CA ARG A 152 2.55 4.29 -1.44
C ARG A 152 3.58 3.63 -2.36
N PHE A 153 4.10 2.46 -1.97
CA PHE A 153 5.14 1.77 -2.75
C PHE A 153 4.60 1.32 -4.11
N ALA A 154 3.40 0.75 -4.15
CA ALA A 154 2.75 0.30 -5.38
C ALA A 154 2.46 1.47 -6.33
N CYS A 155 1.85 2.56 -5.86
CA CYS A 155 1.60 3.75 -6.67
C CYS A 155 2.89 4.39 -7.20
N GLU A 156 3.95 4.43 -6.39
CA GLU A 156 5.25 4.96 -6.82
C GLU A 156 5.86 4.09 -7.94
N LEU A 157 5.84 2.77 -7.79
CA LEU A 157 6.28 1.84 -8.84
C LEU A 157 5.41 1.97 -10.09
N HIS A 158 4.09 1.98 -9.95
CA HIS A 158 3.13 2.08 -11.04
C HIS A 158 3.30 3.36 -11.85
N GLY A 159 3.53 4.49 -11.18
CA GLY A 159 3.81 5.76 -11.85
C GLY A 159 5.09 5.69 -12.69
N ILE A 160 6.12 5.00 -12.19
CA ILE A 160 7.40 4.83 -12.89
C ILE A 160 7.25 3.87 -14.07
N THR A 161 6.60 2.71 -13.90
CA THR A 161 6.36 1.74 -14.98
C THR A 161 5.53 2.36 -16.09
N THR A 162 4.46 3.08 -15.74
CA THR A 162 3.64 3.83 -16.70
C THR A 162 4.44 4.89 -17.46
N SER A 163 5.32 5.63 -16.76
CA SER A 163 6.19 6.62 -17.39
C SER A 163 7.16 5.99 -18.39
N LEU A 164 7.82 4.89 -18.00
CA LEU A 164 8.75 4.17 -18.89
C LEU A 164 8.03 3.61 -20.12
N SER A 165 6.85 3.00 -19.95
CA SER A 165 6.03 2.51 -21.06
C SER A 165 5.69 3.61 -22.07
N LYS A 166 5.35 4.82 -21.59
CA LYS A 166 5.03 5.97 -22.46
C LYS A 166 6.24 6.49 -23.22
N THR A 167 7.43 6.42 -22.63
CA THR A 167 8.67 6.85 -23.32
C THR A 167 9.09 5.91 -24.44
N GLY A 168 8.57 4.68 -24.45
CA GLY A 168 8.98 3.61 -25.38
C GLY A 168 10.28 2.92 -24.97
N ASP A 169 10.76 3.15 -23.76
CA ASP A 169 11.99 2.56 -23.24
C ASP A 169 11.70 1.22 -22.56
N GLU A 170 11.27 0.25 -23.39
CA GLU A 170 10.90 -1.09 -22.94
C GLU A 170 12.07 -1.83 -22.29
N LEU A 171 13.31 -1.55 -22.70
CA LEU A 171 14.50 -2.22 -22.16
C LEU A 171 14.63 -2.06 -20.65
N GLU A 172 14.29 -0.88 -20.12
CA GLU A 172 14.32 -0.60 -18.69
C GLU A 172 13.23 -1.37 -17.93
N LEU A 173 12.07 -1.61 -18.55
CA LEU A 173 10.95 -2.37 -17.97
C LEU A 173 11.25 -3.86 -17.88
N TYR A 174 11.89 -4.43 -18.91
CA TYR A 174 12.25 -5.85 -19.00
C TYR A 174 13.61 -6.17 -18.36
N SER A 175 14.31 -5.18 -17.80
CA SER A 175 15.61 -5.34 -17.15
C SER A 175 15.50 -6.15 -15.85
N ALA A 176 16.14 -7.33 -15.84
CA ALA A 176 16.25 -8.17 -14.64
C ALA A 176 16.98 -7.46 -13.48
N GLY A 177 17.95 -6.59 -13.79
CA GLY A 177 18.66 -5.80 -12.79
C GLY A 177 17.76 -4.79 -12.09
N ASN A 178 16.98 -4.04 -12.87
CA ASN A 178 16.02 -3.10 -12.31
C ASN A 178 14.94 -3.81 -11.47
N LEU A 179 14.43 -4.95 -11.95
CA LEU A 179 13.51 -5.76 -11.16
C LEU A 179 14.14 -6.20 -9.83
N HIS A 180 15.36 -6.73 -9.87
CA HIS A 180 16.07 -7.16 -8.68
C HIS A 180 16.24 -6.02 -7.66
N ASP A 181 16.62 -4.83 -8.12
CA ASP A 181 16.82 -3.66 -7.27
C ASP A 181 15.52 -3.21 -6.57
N VAL A 182 14.37 -3.31 -7.25
CA VAL A 182 13.07 -3.00 -6.63
C VAL A 182 12.64 -4.10 -5.67
N VAL A 183 12.82 -5.37 -6.03
CA VAL A 183 12.49 -6.52 -5.16
C VAL A 183 13.33 -6.51 -3.87
N ALA A 184 14.58 -6.04 -3.94
CA ALA A 184 15.44 -5.86 -2.77
C ALA A 184 14.88 -4.85 -1.75
N LYS A 185 14.01 -3.92 -2.20
CA LYS A 185 13.38 -2.89 -1.36
C LYS A 185 12.10 -3.37 -0.67
N LEU A 186 11.58 -4.54 -1.02
CA LEU A 186 10.47 -5.16 -0.30
C LEU A 186 10.93 -5.69 1.06
N THR A 187 9.98 -5.86 1.99
CA THR A 187 10.22 -6.64 3.21
C THR A 187 10.61 -8.08 2.84
N TYR A 188 11.35 -8.74 3.73
CA TYR A 188 11.75 -10.13 3.54
C TYR A 188 10.55 -11.03 3.20
N ARG A 189 9.44 -10.90 3.93
CA ARG A 189 8.22 -11.69 3.72
C ARG A 189 7.59 -11.46 2.34
N LEU A 190 7.53 -10.20 1.88
CA LEU A 190 6.95 -9.91 0.56
C LEU A 190 7.90 -10.32 -0.57
N ARG A 191 9.21 -10.26 -0.34
CA ARG A 191 10.22 -10.81 -1.27
C ARG A 191 10.02 -12.30 -1.48
N GLU A 192 9.88 -13.09 -0.42
CA GLU A 192 9.62 -14.53 -0.52
C GLU A 192 8.32 -14.80 -1.30
N ARG A 193 7.22 -14.13 -0.93
CA ARG A 193 5.93 -14.29 -1.62
C ARG A 193 5.98 -13.90 -3.08
N TRP A 194 6.68 -12.83 -3.42
CA TRP A 194 6.90 -12.42 -4.80
C TRP A 194 7.67 -13.50 -5.57
N LEU A 195 8.78 -14.00 -5.01
CA LEU A 195 9.59 -15.04 -5.65
C LEU A 195 8.80 -16.35 -5.85
N GLU A 196 7.94 -16.72 -4.91
CA GLU A 196 7.02 -17.85 -5.08
C GLU A 196 6.03 -17.61 -6.23
N SER A 197 5.49 -16.39 -6.35
CA SER A 197 4.58 -16.01 -7.43
C SER A 197 5.30 -16.05 -8.78
N ALA A 198 6.48 -15.45 -8.87
CA ALA A 198 7.31 -15.41 -10.06
C ALA A 198 7.69 -16.82 -10.55
N ARG A 199 7.98 -17.77 -9.64
CA ARG A 199 8.27 -19.18 -10.00
C ARG A 199 7.11 -19.91 -10.66
N ARG A 200 5.87 -19.48 -10.43
CA ARG A 200 4.68 -20.07 -11.06
C ARG A 200 4.47 -19.57 -12.49
N MET A 201 5.16 -18.51 -12.90
CA MET A 201 5.09 -17.97 -14.25
C MET A 201 6.02 -18.75 -15.18
N SER A 202 5.55 -19.08 -16.39
CA SER A 202 6.29 -19.85 -17.38
C SER A 202 7.34 -19.03 -18.16
N ARG A 203 7.40 -17.72 -17.92
CA ARG A 203 8.32 -16.78 -18.58
C ARG A 203 9.17 -16.01 -17.57
N GLN A 204 10.18 -15.32 -18.07
CA GLN A 204 10.91 -14.35 -17.25
C GLN A 204 9.96 -13.24 -16.79
N VAL A 205 10.05 -12.93 -15.50
CA VAL A 205 9.30 -11.85 -14.88
C VAL A 205 10.03 -10.51 -15.02
N ASN A 206 9.27 -9.43 -15.04
CA ASN A 206 9.76 -8.07 -15.24
C ASN A 206 9.08 -7.08 -14.26
N LEU A 207 9.36 -5.78 -14.41
CA LEU A 207 8.79 -4.75 -13.53
C LEU A 207 7.26 -4.63 -13.63
N LEU A 208 6.67 -4.89 -14.81
CA LEU A 208 5.22 -4.84 -15.00
C LEU A 208 4.52 -5.95 -14.22
N ASP A 209 5.12 -7.13 -14.16
CA ASP A 209 4.60 -8.25 -13.36
C ASP A 209 4.62 -7.94 -11.86
N LEU A 210 5.70 -7.29 -11.39
CA LEU A 210 5.81 -6.88 -10.00
C LEU A 210 4.80 -5.79 -9.66
N ASP A 211 4.59 -4.83 -10.56
CA ASP A 211 3.63 -3.75 -10.44
C ASP A 211 2.18 -4.27 -10.34
N GLU A 212 1.81 -5.19 -11.23
CA GLU A 212 0.52 -5.88 -11.20
C GLU A 212 0.34 -6.66 -9.89
N TRP A 213 1.34 -7.45 -9.48
CA TRP A 213 1.28 -8.23 -8.25
C TRP A 213 1.15 -7.37 -7.00
N LEU A 214 1.87 -6.24 -6.93
CA LEU A 214 1.74 -5.29 -5.82
C LEU A 214 0.37 -4.60 -5.81
N SER A 215 -0.16 -4.26 -6.97
CA SER A 215 -1.50 -3.67 -7.11
C SER A 215 -2.58 -4.63 -6.60
N GLU A 216 -2.53 -5.90 -7.00
CA GLU A 216 -3.43 -6.95 -6.51
C GLU A 216 -3.27 -7.20 -5.01
N LEU A 217 -2.03 -7.13 -4.48
CA LEU A 217 -1.78 -7.25 -3.05
C LEU A 217 -2.43 -6.09 -2.27
N VAL A 218 -2.31 -4.86 -2.76
CA VAL A 218 -2.94 -3.67 -2.15
C VAL A 218 -4.46 -3.80 -2.18
N LEU A 219 -5.05 -4.16 -3.33
CA LEU A 219 -6.48 -4.39 -3.46
C LEU A 219 -6.96 -5.48 -2.50
N THR A 220 -6.28 -6.62 -2.45
CA THR A 220 -6.59 -7.70 -1.52
C THR A 220 -6.59 -7.23 -0.07
N LYS A 221 -5.59 -6.43 0.34
CA LYS A 221 -5.54 -5.90 1.71
C LYS A 221 -6.62 -4.87 2.00
N ARG A 222 -6.93 -3.99 1.04
CA ARG A 222 -8.05 -3.04 1.16
C ARG A 222 -9.38 -3.77 1.28
N SER A 223 -9.60 -4.78 0.44
CA SER A 223 -10.81 -5.62 0.50
C SER A 223 -10.89 -6.39 1.81
N ALA A 224 -9.77 -6.91 2.32
CA ALA A 224 -9.75 -7.55 3.64
C ALA A 224 -10.13 -6.59 4.77
N ALA A 225 -9.73 -5.31 4.68
CA ALA A 225 -10.11 -4.27 5.64
C ALA A 225 -11.62 -3.96 5.66
N VAL A 226 -12.36 -4.21 4.57
CA VAL A 226 -13.83 -4.10 4.56
C VAL A 226 -14.47 -5.11 5.52
N PHE A 227 -13.83 -6.27 5.70
CA PHE A 227 -14.27 -7.30 6.63
C PHE A 227 -13.67 -7.13 8.04
N GLU A 228 -12.82 -6.12 8.25
CA GLU A 228 -12.39 -5.69 9.58
C GLU A 228 -13.51 -4.85 10.20
N VAL A 229 -14.14 -5.37 11.24
CA VAL A 229 -15.23 -4.68 11.94
C VAL A 229 -14.63 -3.51 12.73
N SER A 230 -14.90 -2.28 12.30
CA SER A 230 -14.61 -1.07 13.08
C SER A 230 -15.33 -1.12 14.43
N ASP A 231 -14.59 -1.06 15.54
CA ASP A 231 -15.16 -0.74 16.84
C ASP A 231 -15.33 0.79 16.88
N ASP A 232 -16.50 1.26 16.45
CA ASP A 232 -16.90 2.67 16.44
C ASP A 232 -16.95 3.24 17.87
N LYS A 233 -15.81 3.65 18.41
CA LYS A 233 -15.71 4.64 19.51
C LYS A 233 -14.47 5.52 19.36
N ALA A 234 -14.42 6.28 18.27
CA ALA A 234 -13.57 7.46 18.15
C ALA A 234 -14.44 8.73 18.22
N ASP A 235 -15.08 8.96 19.36
CA ASP A 235 -15.58 10.29 19.72
C ASP A 235 -15.52 10.43 21.24
N GLN A 236 -14.47 11.09 21.73
CA GLN A 236 -14.24 11.67 23.07
C GLN A 236 -12.74 11.71 23.40
N ARG A 237 -11.94 12.45 22.60
CA ARG A 237 -10.63 12.96 23.05
C ARG A 237 -10.40 14.38 22.57
N LEU A 238 -11.31 15.27 22.95
CA LEU A 238 -10.90 16.61 23.35
C LEU A 238 -11.01 16.67 24.87
N VAL A 239 -10.00 17.27 25.50
CA VAL A 239 -9.86 17.52 26.95
C VAL A 239 -9.27 16.36 27.76
N ARG A 240 -7.93 16.25 27.76
CA ARG A 240 -7.07 16.43 28.96
C ARG A 240 -5.60 16.26 28.62
N SER A 241 -5.01 17.35 28.15
CA SER A 241 -3.60 17.65 28.34
C SER A 241 -3.37 18.12 29.78
N LYS A 242 -2.63 17.31 30.55
CA LYS A 242 -1.85 17.66 31.76
C LYS A 242 -1.17 16.37 32.20
N ALA A 243 0.10 16.28 32.58
CA ALA A 243 1.26 17.17 32.60
C ALA A 243 2.42 16.28 33.10
N TYR A 244 3.68 16.68 32.80
CA TYR A 244 4.90 16.40 33.60
C TYR A 244 5.39 14.93 33.68
N GLY A 245 6.65 14.56 33.50
CA GLY A 245 7.92 15.27 33.32
C GLY A 245 9.07 14.40 33.89
N LYS A 246 10.14 14.20 33.10
CA LYS A 246 11.55 13.79 33.46
C LYS A 246 11.73 12.42 34.18
N SER A 247 12.78 11.60 34.01
CA SER A 247 14.10 11.77 33.39
C SER A 247 14.73 10.41 32.98
N ARG A 248 15.59 10.51 31.96
CA ARG A 248 16.74 9.73 31.43
C ARG A 248 17.46 8.71 32.37
N VAL A 249 17.74 7.46 31.91
CA VAL A 249 19.02 6.90 31.31
C VAL A 249 19.83 6.12 32.39
N ASN A 250 20.46 4.92 32.23
CA ASN A 250 20.98 4.08 31.13
C ASN A 250 21.20 2.62 31.63
N THR A 251 21.02 1.57 30.81
CA THR A 251 22.07 0.55 30.45
C THR A 251 21.55 -0.51 29.46
N VAL A 252 22.46 -0.95 28.60
CA VAL A 252 22.29 -1.79 27.41
C VAL A 252 21.92 -3.23 27.75
N THR A 253 20.90 -3.79 27.10
CA THR A 253 20.87 -5.18 26.61
C THR A 253 19.73 -5.32 25.60
N SER A 254 20.10 -5.68 24.37
CA SER A 254 19.28 -6.31 23.32
C SER A 254 17.80 -6.56 23.64
N ALA A 255 16.92 -5.71 23.10
CA ALA A 255 15.49 -5.96 23.07
C ALA A 255 15.14 -6.77 21.80
N PRO A 256 14.51 -7.96 21.92
CA PRO A 256 13.77 -8.54 20.82
C PRO A 256 12.52 -7.70 20.54
N ASP A 257 12.12 -7.67 19.28
CA ASP A 257 10.99 -6.92 18.75
C ASP A 257 9.73 -7.02 19.60
N LYS A 258 9.00 -5.90 19.68
CA LYS A 258 7.71 -5.77 20.34
C LYS A 258 6.74 -6.82 19.79
N ILE A 259 6.60 -7.92 20.51
CA ILE A 259 5.56 -8.93 20.31
C ILE A 259 4.22 -8.21 20.44
N VAL A 260 3.53 -8.03 19.32
CA VAL A 260 2.14 -7.59 19.30
C VAL A 260 1.35 -8.56 20.16
N LEU A 261 0.75 -8.06 21.24
CA LEU A 261 0.12 -8.89 22.26
C LEU A 261 -1.20 -9.46 21.73
N SER A 262 -1.12 -10.60 21.05
CA SER A 262 -2.28 -11.33 20.55
C SER A 262 -2.82 -12.28 21.62
N CYS A 263 -4.13 -12.25 21.85
CA CYS A 263 -4.84 -13.16 22.74
C CYS A 263 -4.68 -14.61 22.27
N VAL A 264 -4.23 -15.50 23.16
CA VAL A 264 -4.00 -16.92 22.83
C VAL A 264 -5.27 -17.68 22.45
N HIS A 265 -6.46 -17.16 22.80
CA HIS A 265 -7.74 -17.80 22.54
C HIS A 265 -8.36 -17.36 21.21
N CYS A 266 -8.64 -16.06 21.06
CA CYS A 266 -9.35 -15.55 19.88
C CYS A 266 -8.43 -14.84 18.87
N ARG A 267 -7.13 -14.78 19.13
CA ARG A 267 -6.09 -14.17 18.26
C ARG A 267 -6.27 -12.66 17.99
N GLN A 268 -7.09 -11.98 18.80
CA GLN A 268 -7.32 -10.52 18.78
C GLN A 268 -6.38 -9.79 19.75
N CYS A 269 -6.22 -8.48 19.62
CA CYS A 269 -5.28 -7.68 20.42
C CYS A 269 -5.78 -7.36 21.85
N HIS A 270 -5.74 -8.33 22.74
CA HIS A 270 -5.99 -8.13 24.18
C HIS A 270 -5.35 -9.23 25.04
N HIS A 271 -5.19 -8.96 26.34
CA HIS A 271 -4.82 -9.99 27.31
C HIS A 271 -5.96 -10.99 27.49
N LEU A 272 -5.63 -12.27 27.70
CA LEU A 272 -6.62 -13.35 27.83
C LEU A 272 -7.71 -13.07 28.88
N GLN A 273 -7.38 -12.36 29.97
CA GLN A 273 -8.34 -11.95 31.00
C GLN A 273 -9.46 -11.02 30.51
N HIS A 274 -9.24 -10.27 29.43
CA HIS A 274 -10.22 -9.37 28.81
C HIS A 274 -10.85 -9.98 27.55
N CYS A 275 -10.58 -11.25 27.27
CA CYS A 275 -11.13 -11.93 26.10
C CYS A 275 -12.59 -12.31 26.37
N ALA A 276 -13.53 -11.62 25.70
CA ALA A 276 -14.96 -11.92 25.81
C ALA A 276 -15.26 -13.38 25.43
N GLN A 277 -14.68 -13.88 24.34
CA GLN A 277 -14.83 -15.27 23.91
C GLN A 277 -14.29 -16.27 24.91
N PHE A 278 -13.23 -15.94 25.65
CA PHE A 278 -12.68 -16.80 26.71
C PHE A 278 -13.55 -16.76 27.98
N ASN A 279 -14.08 -15.58 28.33
CA ASN A 279 -14.84 -15.37 29.56
C ASN A 279 -16.22 -16.03 29.53
N VAL A 280 -16.81 -16.20 28.33
CA VAL A 280 -18.07 -16.94 28.14
C VAL A 280 -17.90 -18.46 28.17
N LEU A 281 -16.66 -18.97 28.10
CA LEU A 281 -16.43 -20.41 28.14
C LEU A 281 -16.70 -21.02 29.52
N PRO A 282 -17.12 -22.29 29.57
CA PRO A 282 -17.11 -23.09 30.79
C PRO A 282 -15.74 -23.04 31.46
N VAL A 283 -15.72 -23.03 32.79
CA VAL A 283 -14.46 -22.92 33.56
C VAL A 283 -13.48 -24.04 33.22
N GLN A 284 -13.96 -25.24 32.90
CA GLN A 284 -13.15 -26.37 32.46
C GLN A 284 -12.38 -26.07 31.17
N GLU A 285 -13.03 -25.42 30.20
CA GLU A 285 -12.42 -25.06 28.93
C GLU A 285 -11.42 -23.91 29.09
N ARG A 286 -11.75 -22.92 29.92
CA ARG A 286 -10.81 -21.85 30.30
C ARG A 286 -9.50 -22.42 30.84
N ILE A 287 -9.59 -23.45 31.67
CA ILE A 287 -8.43 -24.06 32.31
C ILE A 287 -7.63 -24.91 31.34
N TYR A 288 -8.30 -25.63 30.45
CA TYR A 288 -7.64 -26.31 29.34
C TYR A 288 -6.80 -25.33 28.50
N ILE A 289 -7.36 -24.17 28.14
CA ILE A 289 -6.69 -23.15 27.34
C ILE A 289 -5.47 -22.57 28.08
N VAL A 290 -5.61 -22.23 29.36
CA VAL A 290 -4.51 -21.71 30.20
C VAL A 290 -3.39 -22.74 30.33
N LYS A 291 -3.73 -24.01 30.55
CA LYS A 291 -2.75 -25.11 30.65
C LYS A 291 -2.04 -25.38 29.32
N LYS A 292 -2.80 -25.48 28.22
CA LYS A 292 -2.28 -25.74 26.87
C LYS A 292 -1.36 -24.60 26.39
N SER A 293 -1.73 -23.36 26.71
CA SER A 293 -0.98 -22.15 26.34
C SER A 293 0.16 -21.82 27.31
N LYS A 294 0.42 -22.68 28.31
CA LYS A 294 1.47 -22.51 29.34
C LYS A 294 1.42 -21.15 30.06
N LEU A 295 0.22 -20.66 30.34
CA LEU A 295 0.01 -19.40 31.04
C LEU A 295 -0.04 -19.61 32.56
N CYS A 296 0.34 -18.58 33.31
CA CYS A 296 0.29 -18.58 34.76
C CYS A 296 -1.17 -18.63 35.26
N PHE A 297 -1.52 -19.61 36.09
CA PHE A 297 -2.88 -19.74 36.66
C PHE A 297 -3.31 -18.59 37.58
N SER A 298 -2.37 -17.74 38.03
CA SER A 298 -2.67 -16.61 38.92
C SER A 298 -2.86 -15.28 38.18
N CYS A 299 -2.20 -15.06 37.04
CA CYS A 299 -2.30 -13.80 36.29
C CYS A 299 -2.61 -13.95 34.78
N LEU A 300 -2.73 -15.17 34.28
CA LEU A 300 -3.02 -15.51 32.88
C LEU A 300 -1.98 -14.96 31.87
N GLU A 301 -0.77 -14.63 32.34
CA GLU A 301 0.37 -14.19 31.52
C GLU A 301 1.39 -15.32 31.33
N GLY A 302 2.15 -15.27 30.24
CA GLY A 302 3.22 -16.22 29.93
C GLY A 302 4.54 -15.92 30.66
N GLY A 303 5.52 -16.81 30.47
CA GLY A 303 6.90 -16.61 30.95
C GLY A 303 7.17 -16.99 32.41
N HIS A 304 6.15 -17.42 33.17
CA HIS A 304 6.33 -17.89 34.56
C HIS A 304 5.19 -18.81 35.03
N VAL A 305 5.42 -19.55 36.12
CA VAL A 305 4.41 -20.39 36.80
C VAL A 305 3.80 -19.68 38.00
N ALA A 306 2.61 -20.11 38.43
CA ALA A 306 1.86 -19.49 39.55
C ALA A 306 2.67 -19.35 40.85
N ARG A 307 3.58 -20.29 41.15
CA ARG A 307 4.46 -20.23 42.33
C ARG A 307 5.39 -19.01 42.31
N ASN A 308 5.84 -18.59 41.13
CA ASN A 308 6.82 -17.51 40.93
C ASN A 308 6.15 -16.22 40.42
N CYS A 309 4.82 -16.12 40.51
CA CYS A 309 4.07 -14.98 40.01
C CYS A 309 4.11 -13.82 41.02
N LYS A 310 4.68 -12.69 40.62
CA LYS A 310 4.71 -11.45 41.42
C LYS A 310 3.32 -10.83 41.62
N LYS A 311 2.37 -11.13 40.73
CA LYS A 311 0.96 -10.68 40.78
C LYS A 311 0.02 -11.68 41.49
N ARG A 312 0.56 -12.71 42.17
CA ARG A 312 -0.23 -13.77 42.81
C ARG A 312 -1.06 -13.22 43.98
N LYS A 313 -2.38 -13.26 43.85
CA LYS A 313 -3.35 -12.91 44.91
C LYS A 313 -4.23 -14.10 45.28
N ILE A 314 -4.84 -14.06 46.46
CA ILE A 314 -5.89 -15.01 46.87
C ILE A 314 -7.17 -14.68 46.07
N CYS A 315 -7.92 -15.70 45.65
CA CYS A 315 -9.10 -15.52 44.82
C CYS A 315 -10.22 -14.74 45.53
N GLY A 316 -10.53 -15.10 46.78
CA GLY A 316 -11.46 -14.35 47.63
C GLY A 316 -12.94 -14.46 47.27
N ILE A 317 -13.30 -15.06 46.13
CA ILE A 317 -14.69 -15.39 45.77
C ILE A 317 -15.16 -16.57 46.64
N ASP A 318 -16.39 -16.54 47.16
CA ASP A 318 -17.02 -17.62 47.94
C ASP A 318 -16.15 -18.22 49.06
N GLY A 319 -15.37 -17.38 49.75
CA GLY A 319 -14.46 -17.81 50.82
C GLY A 319 -13.22 -18.58 50.33
N CYS A 320 -12.94 -18.59 49.03
CA CYS A 320 -11.81 -19.34 48.48
C CYS A 320 -10.46 -18.70 48.81
N THR A 321 -9.66 -19.43 49.59
CA THR A 321 -8.33 -19.05 50.05
C THR A 321 -7.20 -19.42 49.07
N ARG A 322 -7.53 -20.06 47.94
CA ARG A 322 -6.54 -20.48 46.94
C ARG A 322 -6.08 -19.29 46.08
N LYS A 323 -4.84 -19.40 45.58
CA LYS A 323 -4.15 -18.34 44.84
C LYS A 323 -4.21 -18.57 43.32
N HIS A 324 -5.37 -18.34 42.72
CA HIS A 324 -5.65 -18.46 41.28
C HIS A 324 -6.40 -17.23 40.76
N HIS A 325 -6.39 -17.03 39.44
CA HIS A 325 -7.13 -15.95 38.80
C HIS A 325 -8.65 -16.17 38.94
N ASN A 326 -9.41 -15.11 39.23
CA ASN A 326 -10.85 -15.18 39.50
C ASN A 326 -11.67 -15.82 38.35
N LEU A 327 -11.22 -15.64 37.11
CA LEU A 327 -11.79 -16.32 35.93
C LEU A 327 -11.64 -17.86 35.95
N LEU A 328 -10.90 -18.43 36.89
CA LEU A 328 -10.73 -19.87 37.04
C LEU A 328 -11.36 -20.38 38.36
N HIS A 329 -12.13 -19.55 39.07
CA HIS A 329 -12.55 -19.80 40.46
C HIS A 329 -13.29 -21.13 40.70
N SER A 330 -14.17 -21.54 39.78
CA SER A 330 -14.92 -22.80 39.90
C SER A 330 -14.05 -24.07 39.83
N TRP A 331 -12.76 -23.95 39.46
CA TRP A 331 -11.78 -25.06 39.51
C TRP A 331 -11.60 -25.65 40.89
N ALA A 332 -11.73 -24.83 41.94
CA ALA A 332 -11.33 -25.24 43.27
C ALA A 332 -12.31 -26.21 43.95
N GLN A 333 -13.51 -26.39 43.38
CA GLN A 333 -14.58 -27.24 43.90
C GLN A 333 -14.65 -28.62 43.22
N VAL A 334 -13.80 -28.91 42.22
CA VAL A 334 -13.89 -30.15 41.41
C VAL A 334 -12.66 -31.02 41.61
N THR A 335 -12.87 -32.30 41.96
CA THR A 335 -11.78 -33.26 42.19
C THR A 335 -11.04 -33.62 40.89
N PRO A 336 -9.76 -34.00 40.95
CA PRO A 336 -8.95 -34.32 39.77
C PRO A 336 -9.54 -35.41 38.85
N VAL A 337 -10.35 -36.30 39.41
CA VAL A 337 -10.97 -37.44 38.70
C VAL A 337 -12.10 -37.00 37.76
N MET A 338 -12.95 -36.05 38.18
CA MET A 338 -14.02 -35.50 37.32
C MET A 338 -13.45 -34.73 36.13
N LEU A 339 -12.22 -34.22 36.29
CA LEU A 339 -11.59 -33.32 35.33
C LEU A 339 -11.01 -34.02 34.12
N ASN A 340 -10.43 -35.20 34.30
CA ASN A 340 -10.00 -36.05 33.19
C ASN A 340 -11.19 -36.51 32.35
N ARG A 341 -12.34 -36.81 32.98
CA ARG A 341 -13.56 -37.26 32.28
C ARG A 341 -14.14 -36.15 31.41
N LEU A 342 -14.28 -34.93 31.96
CA LEU A 342 -14.81 -33.78 31.22
C LEU A 342 -13.86 -33.31 30.09
N MET A 343 -12.54 -33.38 30.30
CA MET A 343 -11.56 -33.09 29.23
C MET A 343 -11.61 -34.11 28.09
N LEU A 344 -11.74 -35.40 28.40
CA LEU A 344 -11.91 -36.46 27.40
C LEU A 344 -13.21 -36.26 26.59
N ASP A 345 -14.30 -35.85 27.24
CA ASP A 345 -15.58 -35.58 26.57
C ASP A 345 -15.53 -34.35 25.67
N SER A 346 -14.81 -33.28 26.05
CA SER A 346 -14.58 -32.11 25.17
C SER A 346 -13.71 -32.46 23.96
N LEU A 347 -12.67 -33.29 24.13
CA LEU A 347 -11.86 -33.78 23.01
C LEU A 347 -12.67 -34.70 22.07
N ARG A 348 -13.59 -35.52 22.61
CA ARG A 348 -14.51 -36.36 21.83
C ARG A 348 -15.47 -35.52 21.00
N ARG A 349 -16.01 -34.43 21.55
CA ARG A 349 -16.91 -33.49 20.84
C ARG A 349 -16.19 -32.77 19.69
N GLN A 350 -14.96 -32.31 19.89
CA GLN A 350 -14.16 -31.70 18.81
C GLN A 350 -13.82 -32.70 17.70
N ARG A 351 -13.51 -33.96 18.05
CA ARG A 351 -13.24 -35.00 17.05
C ARG A 351 -14.48 -35.37 16.24
N ASN A 352 -15.65 -35.43 16.87
CA ASN A 352 -16.91 -35.76 16.19
C ASN A 352 -17.38 -34.64 15.24
N SER A 353 -17.15 -33.37 15.59
CA SER A 353 -17.40 -32.20 14.72
C SER A 353 -16.54 -32.23 13.45
N LEU A 354 -15.25 -32.58 13.55
CA LEU A 354 -14.36 -32.74 12.39
C LEU A 354 -14.74 -33.92 11.48
N THR A 355 -15.38 -34.96 12.03
CA THR A 355 -15.86 -36.11 11.25
C THR A 355 -17.21 -35.87 10.56
N SER A 356 -18.08 -34.99 11.09
CA SER A 356 -19.34 -34.64 10.43
C SER A 356 -19.11 -33.74 9.22
N GLU A 357 -18.16 -32.79 9.29
CA GLU A 357 -17.75 -31.97 8.14
C GLU A 357 -17.19 -32.81 6.99
N ARG A 358 -16.40 -33.86 7.30
CA ARG A 358 -15.89 -34.79 6.26
C ARG A 358 -16.97 -35.64 5.60
N ARG A 359 -18.10 -35.93 6.27
CA ARG A 359 -19.23 -36.67 5.66
C ARG A 359 -20.07 -35.80 4.73
N LEU A 360 -20.23 -34.51 5.05
CA LEU A 360 -20.95 -33.53 4.21
C LEU A 360 -20.23 -33.24 2.88
N VAL A 361 -18.90 -33.28 2.86
CA VAL A 361 -18.10 -33.08 1.63
C VAL A 361 -18.14 -34.30 0.69
N CYS A 362 -18.43 -35.51 1.19
CA CYS A 362 -18.56 -36.70 0.33
C CYS A 362 -19.95 -36.85 -0.32
N GLN A 363 -21.02 -36.29 0.26
CA GLN A 363 -22.39 -36.40 -0.30
C GLN A 363 -22.67 -35.40 -1.43
N THR A 364 -21.89 -34.32 -1.54
CA THR A 364 -22.08 -33.26 -2.55
C THR A 364 -21.38 -33.53 -3.89
N ARG A 365 -20.65 -34.65 -4.05
CA ARG A 365 -19.96 -35.02 -5.30
C ARG A 365 -20.66 -36.11 -6.14
N ARG A 366 -21.91 -36.49 -5.83
CA ARG A 366 -22.64 -37.54 -6.58
C ARG A 366 -23.87 -37.08 -7.37
N CYS A 367 -24.14 -35.78 -7.49
CA CYS A 367 -25.26 -35.27 -8.29
C CYS A 367 -24.76 -34.16 -9.24
N CYS A 368 -24.47 -34.53 -10.49
CA CYS A 368 -24.25 -33.73 -11.73
C CYS A 368 -23.35 -34.61 -12.64
N CYS A 369 -23.65 -35.08 -13.85
CA CYS A 369 -24.68 -35.00 -14.90
C CYS A 369 -24.40 -36.21 -15.85
N PRO A 370 -25.09 -36.41 -16.99
CA PRO A 370 -26.41 -35.95 -17.41
C PRO A 370 -27.46 -37.07 -17.46
#